data_AF-A0A965INQ1-F1
#
_entry.id   AF-A0A965INQ1-F1
#
_cell.length_a   1.000
_cell.length_b   1.000
_cell.length_c   1.000
_cell.angle_alpha   90.00
_cell.angle_beta   90.00
_cell.angle_gamma   90.00
#
_symmetry.space_group_name_H-M   'P 1'
#
loop_
_entity.id
_entity.type
_entity.pdbx_description
1 polymer ?
#
loop_
_entity_poly.entity_id
_entity_poly.type
_entity_poly.pdbx_seq_one_letter_code
_entity_poly.pdbx_strand_id
1 'polypeptide(L)'
;MALSFGLRDDLVDLGRDEDGSVVYGRAIYVVAEDATGRRFAHDRYFMDREAEAGRLLVRIQAAVAAGRDLDFGHWNEIDPAYGSAAYQGLDDVGYFQARERHAAREAGEAVPFDQVCDYHFA
;
A
#
# COMPACT_ATOMS: atom_id res chain seq x y z
N MET A 1 -15.23 -6.92 11.95
CA MET A 1 -14.06 -7.26 11.11
C MET A 1 -12.83 -7.06 11.99
N ALA A 2 -12.06 -8.12 12.25
CA ALA A 2 -10.87 -7.99 13.08
C ALA A 2 -9.72 -7.45 12.22
N LEU A 3 -9.13 -6.33 12.63
CA LEU A 3 -7.96 -5.74 11.99
C LEU A 3 -6.74 -6.00 12.86
N SER A 4 -5.65 -6.37 12.21
CA SER A 4 -4.31 -6.36 12.80
C SER A 4 -3.61 -5.07 12.42
N PHE A 5 -2.71 -4.58 13.28
CA PHE A 5 -2.01 -3.31 13.06
C PHE A 5 -0.51 -3.51 13.19
N GLY A 6 0.26 -2.91 12.28
CA GLY A 6 1.72 -2.97 12.28
C GLY A 6 2.36 -1.73 11.70
N LEU A 7 3.68 -1.66 11.78
CA LEU A 7 4.48 -0.66 11.07
C LEU A 7 4.95 -1.24 9.73
N ARG A 8 4.99 -0.39 8.71
CA ARG A 8 5.63 -0.66 7.43
C ARG A 8 6.50 0.56 7.07
N ASP A 9 7.50 0.34 6.25
CA ASP A 9 8.27 1.43 5.68
C ASP A 9 8.52 1.25 4.19
N ASP A 10 8.59 2.40 3.49
CA ASP A 10 9.00 2.48 2.10
C ASP A 10 10.29 3.31 1.98
N LEU A 11 11.16 2.92 1.07
CA LEU A 11 12.35 3.69 0.71
C LEU A 11 11.94 4.89 -0.15
N VAL A 12 12.32 6.10 0.27
CA VAL A 12 11.99 7.33 -0.43
C VAL A 12 13.24 8.11 -0.81
N ASP A 13 13.22 8.74 -1.99
CA ASP A 13 14.24 9.67 -2.46
C ASP A 13 14.06 11.02 -1.73
N LEU A 14 15.05 11.45 -0.97
CA LEU A 14 15.08 12.72 -0.22
C LEU A 14 15.80 13.84 -0.98
N GLY A 15 16.16 13.60 -2.25
CA GLY A 15 16.92 14.49 -3.09
C GLY A 15 18.38 14.08 -3.19
N ARG A 16 19.24 15.07 -3.45
CA ARG A 16 20.67 14.87 -3.68
C ARG A 16 21.51 15.60 -2.64
N ASP A 17 22.66 15.04 -2.31
CA ASP A 17 23.69 15.70 -1.51
C ASP A 17 24.53 16.68 -2.36
N GLU A 18 25.51 17.31 -1.72
CA GLU A 18 26.42 18.29 -2.35
C GLU A 18 27.24 17.68 -3.49
N ASP A 19 27.47 16.37 -3.47
CA ASP A 19 28.22 15.61 -4.49
C ASP A 19 27.30 15.06 -5.61
N GLY A 20 25.99 15.30 -5.51
CA GLY A 20 24.98 14.85 -6.48
C GLY A 20 24.51 13.42 -6.29
N SER A 21 24.89 12.75 -5.20
CA SER A 21 24.42 11.40 -4.86
C SER A 21 23.00 11.44 -4.31
N VAL A 22 22.19 10.43 -4.63
CA VAL A 22 20.81 10.33 -4.11
C VAL A 22 20.85 9.97 -2.63
N VAL A 23 20.16 10.77 -1.82
CA VAL A 23 19.95 10.51 -0.41
C VAL A 23 18.62 9.79 -0.25
N TYR A 24 18.66 8.61 0.35
CA TYR A 24 17.44 7.85 0.64
C TYR A 24 17.07 7.96 2.12
N GLY A 25 15.77 7.92 2.41
CA GLY A 25 15.22 7.82 3.75
C GLY A 25 14.11 6.77 3.84
N ARG A 26 13.64 6.47 5.05
CA ARG A 26 12.52 5.55 5.27
C ARG A 26 11.25 6.32 5.64
N ALA A 27 10.21 6.15 4.85
CA ALA A 27 8.86 6.58 5.18
C ALA A 27 8.16 5.51 6.02
N ILE A 28 8.11 5.68 7.34
CA ILE A 28 7.52 4.70 8.25
C ILE A 28 6.06 5.09 8.53
N TYR A 29 5.11 4.17 8.36
CA TYR A 29 3.68 4.42 8.57
C TYR A 29 2.98 3.21 9.19
N VAL A 30 1.77 3.44 9.70
CA VAL A 30 0.94 2.39 10.29
C VAL A 30 0.09 1.74 9.20
N VAL A 31 0.03 0.41 9.20
CA VAL A 31 -0.83 -0.38 8.33
C VAL A 31 -1.84 -1.15 9.16
N ALA A 32 -3.11 -1.12 8.74
CA ALA A 32 -4.14 -2.02 9.18
C ALA A 32 -4.31 -3.14 8.14
N GLU A 33 -4.41 -4.38 8.58
CA GLU A 33 -4.61 -5.55 7.72
C GLU A 33 -5.78 -6.39 8.23
N ASP A 34 -6.69 -6.78 7.33
CA ASP A 34 -7.81 -7.65 7.64
C ASP A 34 -7.49 -9.14 7.50
N ALA A 35 -8.42 -10.00 7.91
CA ALA A 35 -8.23 -11.46 7.84
C ALA A 35 -8.09 -12.04 6.41
N THR A 36 -8.46 -11.28 5.39
CA THR A 36 -8.31 -11.67 3.97
C THR A 36 -7.00 -11.18 3.37
N GLY A 37 -6.28 -10.29 4.07
CA GLY A 37 -5.04 -9.66 3.64
C GLY A 37 -5.24 -8.31 2.94
N ARG A 38 -6.43 -7.70 2.97
CA ARG A 38 -6.58 -6.30 2.51
C ARG A 38 -5.87 -5.39 3.48
N ARG A 39 -5.20 -4.36 2.94
CA ARG A 39 -4.35 -3.46 3.70
C ARG A 39 -4.77 -2.02 3.52
N PHE A 40 -4.63 -1.26 4.61
CA PHE A 40 -4.90 0.17 4.64
C PHE A 40 -3.73 0.88 5.32
N ALA A 41 -3.09 1.81 4.63
CA ALA A 41 -2.04 2.67 5.20
C ALA A 41 -2.66 3.94 5.80
N HIS A 42 -2.24 4.30 7.01
CA HIS A 42 -2.56 5.61 7.56
C HIS A 42 -1.88 6.71 6.75
N ASP A 43 -2.57 7.83 6.52
CA ASP A 43 -2.05 9.00 5.78
C ASP A 43 -0.78 9.63 6.39
N ARG A 44 -0.52 9.35 7.67
CA ARG A 44 0.60 9.91 8.42
C ARG A 44 1.78 8.97 8.37
N TYR A 45 2.85 9.44 7.73
CA TYR A 45 4.16 8.80 7.73
C TYR A 45 5.18 9.60 8.55
N PHE A 46 6.27 8.94 8.91
CA PHE A 46 7.35 9.45 9.74
C PHE A 46 8.68 9.15 9.06
N MET A 47 9.40 10.21 8.66
CA MET A 47 10.73 10.10 8.04
C MET A 47 11.77 9.68 9.09
N ASP A 48 12.32 8.46 8.97
CA ASP A 48 13.36 7.88 9.83
C ASP A 48 13.09 7.97 11.35
N ARG A 49 11.82 8.08 11.75
CA ARG A 49 11.36 8.28 13.13
C ARG A 49 10.49 7.11 13.60
N GLU A 50 11.10 5.93 13.70
CA GLU A 50 10.40 4.68 14.06
C GLU A 50 9.70 4.77 15.42
N ALA A 51 10.33 5.42 16.41
CA ALA A 51 9.74 5.61 17.74
C ALA A 51 8.46 6.48 17.72
N GLU A 52 8.36 7.45 16.82
CA GLU A 52 7.15 8.26 16.65
C GLU A 52 6.03 7.46 15.99
N ALA A 53 6.37 6.68 14.95
CA ALA A 53 5.44 5.77 14.31
C ALA A 53 4.90 4.71 15.31
N GLY A 54 5.78 4.14 16.14
CA GLY A 54 5.41 3.19 17.19
C GLY A 54 4.45 3.79 18.23
N ARG A 55 4.62 5.07 18.59
CA ARG A 55 3.66 5.77 19.48
C ARG A 55 2.29 5.91 18.83
N LEU A 56 2.23 6.19 17.53
CA LEU A 56 0.97 6.25 16.80
C LEU A 56 0.30 4.85 16.75
N LEU A 57 1.06 3.81 16.45
CA LEU A 57 0.57 2.42 16.44
C LEU A 57 -0.08 2.04 17.77
N VAL A 58 0.61 2.27 18.89
CA VAL A 58 0.09 1.95 20.23
C VAL A 58 -1.20 2.71 20.53
N ARG A 59 -1.28 4.00 20.13
CA ARG A 59 -2.50 4.80 20.30
C ARG A 59 -3.68 4.26 19.50
N ILE A 60 -3.45 3.84 18.26
CA ILE A 60 -4.48 3.25 17.39
C ILE A 60 -4.96 1.92 17.98
N GLN A 61 -4.03 1.03 18.34
CA GLN A 61 -4.36 -0.25 18.96
C GLN A 61 -5.17 -0.07 20.25
N ALA A 62 -4.79 0.88 21.10
CA ALA A 62 -5.53 1.18 22.33
C ALA A 62 -6.95 1.73 22.05
N ALA A 63 -7.11 2.59 21.04
CA ALA A 63 -8.41 3.13 20.65
C ALA A 63 -9.34 2.03 20.15
N VAL A 64 -8.85 1.14 19.29
CA VAL A 64 -9.62 0.01 18.75
C VAL A 64 -9.97 -1.00 19.84
N ALA A 65 -9.02 -1.31 20.74
CA ALA A 65 -9.29 -2.17 21.90
C ALA A 65 -10.35 -1.59 22.85
N ALA A 66 -10.47 -0.26 22.90
CA ALA A 66 -11.54 0.43 23.63
C ALA A 66 -12.88 0.50 22.86
N GLY A 67 -12.98 -0.14 21.70
CA GLY A 67 -14.20 -0.21 20.89
C GLY A 67 -14.42 1.00 19.98
N ARG A 68 -13.38 1.81 19.71
CA ARG A 68 -13.46 2.87 18.70
C ARG A 68 -13.28 2.30 17.29
N ASP A 69 -14.10 2.77 16.38
CA ASP A 69 -13.94 2.49 14.95
C ASP A 69 -12.78 3.31 14.36
N LEU A 70 -12.25 2.81 13.24
CA LEU A 70 -11.30 3.57 12.42
C LEU A 70 -12.05 4.60 11.58
N ASP A 71 -11.56 5.84 11.61
CA ASP A 71 -11.97 6.86 10.66
C ASP A 71 -11.19 6.66 9.34
N PHE A 72 -11.80 5.94 8.40
CA PHE A 72 -11.21 5.67 7.09
C PHE A 72 -10.91 6.92 6.25
N GLY A 73 -11.32 8.12 6.66
CA GLY A 73 -10.84 9.37 6.04
C GLY A 73 -9.33 9.58 6.17
N HIS A 74 -8.68 8.92 7.12
CA HIS A 74 -7.23 8.95 7.36
C HIS A 74 -6.51 7.67 6.89
N TRP A 75 -7.19 6.77 6.17
CA TRP A 75 -6.63 5.49 5.74
C TRP A 75 -6.83 5.30 4.23
N ASN A 76 -5.75 4.98 3.55
CA ASN A 76 -5.75 4.71 2.11
C ASN A 76 -5.61 3.20 1.91
N GLU A 77 -6.48 2.60 1.09
CA GLU A 77 -6.30 1.21 0.67
C GLU A 77 -5.00 1.10 -0.13
N ILE A 78 -4.16 0.12 0.23
CA ILE A 78 -2.89 -0.17 -0.44
C ILE A 78 -2.89 -1.61 -0.94
N ASP A 79 -1.85 -1.99 -1.67
CA ASP A 79 -1.70 -3.36 -2.16
C ASP A 79 -1.92 -4.40 -1.04
N PRO A 80 -2.77 -5.41 -1.28
CA PRO A 80 -3.02 -6.46 -0.31
C PRO A 80 -1.75 -7.25 0.01
N ALA A 81 -1.77 -7.97 1.13
CA ALA A 81 -0.67 -8.82 1.54
C ALA A 81 -0.32 -9.85 0.47
N TYR A 82 0.94 -9.88 0.03
CA TYR A 82 1.40 -10.83 -0.97
C TYR A 82 1.07 -12.28 -0.56
N GLY A 83 0.47 -13.04 -1.46
CA GLY A 83 0.04 -14.43 -1.21
C GLY A 83 -1.27 -14.58 -0.40
N SER A 84 -1.88 -13.49 0.06
CA SER A 84 -3.18 -13.52 0.75
C SER A 84 -4.35 -13.81 -0.19
N ALA A 85 -5.52 -14.13 0.38
CA ALA A 85 -6.75 -14.31 -0.40
C ALA A 85 -7.13 -13.05 -1.18
N ALA A 86 -7.00 -11.86 -0.56
CA ALA A 86 -7.23 -10.59 -1.24
C ALA A 86 -6.27 -10.35 -2.41
N TYR A 87 -5.01 -10.77 -2.26
CA TYR A 87 -4.01 -10.69 -3.34
C TYR A 87 -4.32 -11.68 -4.47
N GLN A 88 -4.71 -12.91 -4.15
CA GLN A 88 -5.11 -13.90 -5.16
C GLN A 88 -6.35 -13.45 -5.93
N GLY A 89 -7.32 -12.84 -5.24
CA GLY A 89 -8.52 -12.28 -5.88
C GLY A 89 -8.25 -11.16 -6.88
N LEU A 90 -7.05 -10.53 -6.87
CA LEU A 90 -6.67 -9.58 -7.93
C LEU A 90 -6.51 -10.28 -9.29
N ASP A 91 -6.08 -11.53 -9.31
CA ASP A 91 -5.93 -12.29 -10.55
C ASP A 91 -7.29 -12.69 -11.13
N ASP A 92 -8.24 -13.05 -10.25
CA ASP A 92 -9.62 -13.38 -10.64
C ASP A 92 -10.32 -12.23 -11.38
N VAL A 93 -9.91 -10.98 -11.11
CA VAL A 93 -10.42 -9.78 -11.78
C VAL A 93 -9.51 -9.27 -12.90
N GLY A 94 -8.47 -10.03 -13.27
CA GLY A 94 -7.56 -9.72 -14.37
C GLY A 94 -6.59 -8.55 -14.10
N TYR A 95 -6.37 -8.18 -12.83
CA TYR A 95 -5.51 -7.03 -12.45
C TYR A 95 -4.08 -7.17 -12.99
N PHE A 96 -3.45 -8.34 -12.81
CA PHE A 96 -2.08 -8.56 -13.26
C PHE A 96 -1.99 -8.53 -14.79
N GLN A 97 -2.96 -9.14 -15.48
CA GLN A 97 -3.05 -9.09 -16.93
C GLN A 97 -3.23 -7.66 -17.46
N ALA A 98 -4.00 -6.82 -16.77
CA ALA A 98 -4.14 -5.40 -17.11
C ALA A 98 -2.82 -4.65 -16.93
N ARG A 99 -2.11 -4.90 -15.82
CA ARG A 99 -0.83 -4.27 -15.51
C ARG A 99 0.28 -4.66 -16.49
N GLU A 100 0.36 -5.93 -16.88
CA GLU A 100 1.30 -6.41 -17.91
C GLU A 100 1.03 -5.74 -19.26
N ARG A 101 -0.24 -5.61 -19.66
CA ARG A 101 -0.60 -4.89 -20.90
C ARG A 101 -0.24 -3.41 -20.85
N HIS A 102 -0.43 -2.74 -19.71
CA HIS A 102 0.00 -1.36 -19.55
C HIS A 102 1.51 -1.21 -19.74
N ALA A 103 2.30 -2.07 -19.07
CA ALA A 103 3.75 -2.07 -19.20
C ALA A 103 4.21 -2.35 -20.64
N ALA A 104 3.55 -3.29 -21.34
CA ALA A 104 3.82 -3.59 -22.75
C ALA A 104 3.48 -2.39 -23.66
N ARG A 105 2.37 -1.69 -23.41
CA ARG A 105 2.02 -0.44 -24.13
C ARG A 105 3.06 0.66 -23.90
N GLU A 106 3.52 0.85 -22.66
CA GLU A 106 4.58 1.82 -22.33
C GLU A 106 5.93 1.46 -22.97
N ALA A 107 6.23 0.17 -23.10
CA ALA A 107 7.41 -0.33 -23.80
C ALA A 107 7.31 -0.28 -25.34
N GLY A 108 6.14 0.11 -25.88
CA GLY A 108 5.89 0.18 -27.32
C GLY A 108 5.65 -1.18 -27.99
N GLU A 109 5.30 -2.20 -27.22
CA GLU A 109 4.99 -3.54 -27.72
C GLU A 109 3.56 -3.59 -28.31
N ALA A 110 3.35 -4.48 -29.27
CA ALA A 110 2.03 -4.70 -29.85
C ALA A 110 1.14 -5.48 -28.89
N VAL A 111 0.17 -4.81 -28.27
CA VAL A 111 -0.78 -5.42 -27.34
C VAL A 111 -2.11 -5.69 -28.04
N PRO A 112 -2.57 -6.96 -28.13
CA PRO A 112 -3.89 -7.28 -28.68
C PRO A 112 -5.02 -6.61 -27.87
N PHE A 113 -6.02 -6.07 -28.56
CA PHE A 113 -7.22 -5.54 -27.93
C PHE A 113 -8.09 -6.70 -27.41
N ASP A 114 -8.44 -6.68 -26.13
CA ASP A 114 -9.24 -7.74 -25.48
C ASP A 114 -10.28 -7.10 -24.56
N GLN A 115 -11.53 -7.28 -24.96
CA GLN A 115 -12.71 -6.59 -24.44
C GLN A 115 -13.05 -6.96 -23.00
N VAL A 116 -12.57 -8.10 -22.48
CA VAL A 116 -12.93 -8.59 -21.14
C VAL A 116 -12.23 -7.81 -20.03
N CYS A 117 -11.02 -7.32 -20.29
CA CYS A 117 -10.18 -6.72 -19.25
C CYS A 117 -10.06 -5.19 -19.34
N ASP A 118 -10.28 -4.62 -20.53
CA ASP A 118 -10.18 -3.16 -20.74
C ASP A 118 -11.39 -2.40 -20.12
N TYR A 119 -12.44 -3.08 -19.64
CA TYR A 119 -13.64 -2.44 -19.05
C TYR A 119 -13.56 -2.14 -17.55
N HIS A 120 -12.63 -2.74 -16.80
CA HIS A 120 -12.58 -2.61 -15.34
C HIS A 120 -11.69 -1.47 -14.83
N PHE A 121 -10.93 -0.81 -15.73
CA PHE A 121 -9.92 0.18 -15.36
C PHE A 121 -9.91 1.42 -16.29
N ALA A 122 -11.05 1.73 -16.92
CA ALA A 122 -11.25 2.97 -17.70
C ALA A 122 -11.63 4.17 -16.80
#